data_AF-A0A399EL38-F1
#
_entry.id   AF-A0A399EL38-F1
#
_cell.length_a   1.000
_cell.length_b   1.000
_cell.length_c   1.000
_cell.angle_alpha   90.00
_cell.angle_beta   90.00
_cell.angle_gamma   90.00
#
_symmetry.space_group_name_H-M   'P 1'
#
loop_
_entity.id
_entity.type
_entity.pdbx_description
1 polymer ?
#
loop_
_entity_poly.entity_id
_entity_poly.type
_entity_poly.pdbx_seq_one_letter_code
_entity_poly.pdbx_strand_id
1 'polypeptide(L)'
;MGNDKGFSRGVVYEKAANSRADCLHKLSTDLVRRFDTLCLEDLNVKGMMANDRLARHVGQSGWAMFGAMLAYKAEWNGKHVRTIGRFEPSSRLCYCGYYNHALTPSDREWDCPECGRQHVPVVLAANNIRRFAYRKPNTGRDTPGEPVEVSA
;
A
#
# COMPACT_ATOMS: atom_id res chain seq x y z
N MET A 1 -19.54 -17.37 -44.66
CA MET A 1 -18.64 -17.81 -43.58
C MET A 1 -18.09 -16.58 -42.89
N GLY A 2 -18.51 -16.33 -41.65
CA GLY A 2 -18.09 -15.15 -40.87
C GLY A 2 -16.67 -15.33 -40.35
N ASN A 3 -15.78 -14.40 -40.70
CA ASN A 3 -14.46 -14.30 -40.10
C ASN A 3 -14.61 -13.81 -38.66
N ASP A 4 -14.53 -14.73 -37.71
CA ASP A 4 -14.38 -14.42 -36.30
C ASP A 4 -12.99 -13.80 -36.10
N LYS A 5 -12.92 -12.46 -36.12
CA LYS A 5 -11.69 -11.73 -35.78
C LYS A 5 -11.49 -11.81 -34.26
N GLY A 6 -11.10 -12.98 -33.78
CA GLY A 6 -10.66 -13.19 -32.40
C GLY A 6 -9.57 -12.17 -32.06
N PHE A 7 -9.79 -11.36 -31.03
CA PHE A 7 -8.83 -10.36 -30.57
C PHE A 7 -7.50 -11.04 -30.23
N SER A 8 -6.38 -10.53 -30.73
CA SER A 8 -5.06 -11.09 -30.41
C SER A 8 -4.78 -10.90 -28.91
N ARG A 9 -4.10 -11.88 -28.29
CA ARG A 9 -3.74 -11.85 -26.86
C ARG A 9 -3.11 -10.51 -26.46
N GLY A 10 -2.22 -9.97 -27.30
CA GLY A 10 -1.52 -8.70 -27.04
C GLY A 10 -2.47 -7.53 -26.77
N VAL A 11 -3.52 -7.37 -27.58
CA VAL A 11 -4.45 -6.23 -27.42
C VAL A 11 -5.33 -6.38 -26.16
N VAL A 12 -5.63 -7.61 -25.74
CA VAL A 12 -6.34 -7.84 -24.46
C VAL A 12 -5.48 -7.47 -23.26
N TYR A 13 -4.20 -7.86 -23.26
CA TYR A 13 -3.27 -7.49 -22.19
C TYR A 13 -3.02 -5.98 -22.14
N GLU A 14 -2.90 -5.33 -23.29
CA GLU A 14 -2.76 -3.88 -23.41
C GLU A 14 -3.99 -3.16 -22.84
N LYS A 15 -5.20 -3.56 -23.24
CA LYS A 15 -6.45 -3.00 -22.70
C LYS A 15 -6.52 -3.15 -21.18
N ALA A 16 -6.15 -4.30 -20.64
CA ALA A 16 -6.14 -4.53 -19.19
C ALA A 16 -5.12 -3.65 -18.47
N ALA A 17 -3.93 -3.45 -19.05
CA ALA A 17 -2.92 -2.54 -18.52
C ALA A 17 -3.39 -1.08 -18.54
N ASN A 18 -3.96 -0.62 -19.65
CA ASN A 18 -4.47 0.74 -19.82
C ASN A 18 -5.64 1.03 -18.86
N SER A 19 -6.60 0.12 -18.73
CA SER A 19 -7.71 0.28 -17.77
C SER A 19 -7.22 0.38 -16.33
N ARG A 20 -6.18 -0.38 -15.98
CA ARG A 20 -5.58 -0.34 -14.64
C ARG A 20 -4.80 0.96 -14.41
N ALA A 21 -4.04 1.42 -15.41
CA ALA A 21 -3.38 2.72 -15.33
C ALA A 21 -4.39 3.87 -15.19
N ASP A 22 -5.46 3.87 -15.96
CA ASP A 22 -6.55 4.85 -15.86
C ASP A 22 -7.20 4.87 -14.47
N CYS A 23 -7.54 3.69 -13.93
CA CYS A 23 -8.08 3.56 -12.58
C CYS A 23 -7.12 4.14 -11.52
N LEU A 24 -5.84 3.79 -11.60
CA LEU A 24 -4.83 4.26 -10.64
C LEU A 24 -4.55 5.76 -10.77
N HIS A 25 -4.58 6.32 -11.98
CA HIS A 25 -4.49 7.76 -12.18
C HIS A 25 -5.70 8.48 -11.58
N LYS A 26 -6.92 8.01 -11.82
CA LYS A 26 -8.14 8.62 -11.27
C LYS A 26 -8.14 8.57 -9.75
N LEU A 27 -7.83 7.41 -9.17
CA LEU A 27 -7.77 7.22 -7.73
C LEU A 27 -6.69 8.07 -7.07
N SER A 28 -5.47 8.08 -7.60
CA SER A 28 -4.38 8.88 -7.03
C SER A 28 -4.67 10.39 -7.10
N THR A 29 -5.31 10.86 -8.19
CA THR A 29 -5.76 12.25 -8.28
C THR A 29 -6.84 12.57 -7.25
N ASP A 30 -7.85 11.70 -7.10
CA ASP A 30 -8.93 11.90 -6.11
C ASP A 30 -8.36 12.00 -4.69
N LEU A 31 -7.48 11.09 -4.31
CA LEU A 31 -6.88 11.06 -2.97
C LEU A 31 -6.06 12.31 -2.68
N VAL A 32 -5.18 12.72 -3.60
CA VAL A 32 -4.34 13.92 -3.44
C VAL A 32 -5.18 15.20 -3.37
N ARG A 33 -6.32 15.25 -4.08
CA ARG A 33 -7.24 16.39 -4.00
C ARG A 33 -7.96 16.48 -2.66
N ARG A 34 -8.31 15.34 -2.07
CA ARG A 34 -9.16 15.25 -0.87
C ARG A 34 -8.39 15.33 0.43
N PHE A 35 -7.11 14.94 0.44
CA PHE A 35 -6.32 14.82 1.65
C PHE A 35 -5.00 15.58 1.54
N ASP A 36 -4.63 16.30 2.61
CA ASP A 36 -3.36 17.03 2.65
C ASP A 36 -2.16 16.13 2.87
N THR A 37 -2.36 14.99 3.52
CA THR A 37 -1.30 14.01 3.77
C THR A 37 -1.83 12.59 3.61
N LEU A 38 -1.08 11.80 2.86
CA LEU A 38 -1.32 10.38 2.64
C LEU A 38 -0.22 9.58 3.32
N CYS A 39 -0.58 8.56 4.08
CA CYS A 39 0.37 7.70 4.80
C CYS A 39 0.35 6.29 4.21
N LEU A 40 1.52 5.75 3.89
CA LEU A 40 1.71 4.47 3.22
C LEU A 40 2.67 3.57 4.02
N GLU A 41 2.59 2.27 3.79
CA GLU A 41 3.62 1.31 4.22
C GLU A 41 4.69 1.17 3.15
N ASP A 42 5.94 1.03 3.57
CA ASP A 42 7.01 0.56 2.68
C ASP A 42 6.85 -0.94 2.42
N LEU A 43 6.19 -1.26 1.32
CA LEU A 43 6.03 -2.61 0.82
C LEU A 43 7.24 -3.04 -0.02
N ASN A 44 7.82 -4.20 0.28
CA ASN A 44 8.83 -4.82 -0.59
C ASN A 44 8.18 -5.43 -1.86
N VAL A 45 7.68 -4.58 -2.77
CA VAL A 45 7.00 -5.01 -4.00
C VAL A 45 7.88 -5.90 -4.86
N LYS A 46 9.19 -5.59 -4.95
CA LYS A 46 10.15 -6.43 -5.68
C LYS A 46 10.25 -7.84 -5.09
N GLY A 47 10.40 -7.94 -3.76
CA GLY A 47 10.43 -9.24 -3.07
C GLY A 47 9.11 -10.01 -3.18
N MET A 48 7.97 -9.32 -3.13
CA MET A 48 6.66 -9.96 -3.31
C MET A 48 6.44 -10.45 -4.75
N MET A 49 7.00 -9.75 -5.75
CA MET A 49 7.00 -10.18 -7.15
C MET A 49 7.89 -11.40 -7.40
N ALA A 50 8.91 -11.63 -6.57
CA ALA A 50 9.77 -12.82 -6.65
C ALA A 50 9.11 -14.07 -6.05
N ASN A 51 7.97 -13.93 -5.37
CA ASN A 51 7.21 -15.06 -4.83
C ASN A 51 6.13 -15.48 -5.83
N ASP A 52 6.30 -16.65 -6.46
CA ASP A 52 5.39 -17.16 -7.50
C ASP A 52 3.91 -17.21 -7.09
N ARG A 53 3.62 -17.42 -5.79
CA ARG A 53 2.24 -17.46 -5.27
C ARG A 53 1.60 -16.08 -5.23
N LEU A 54 2.41 -15.03 -5.06
CA LEU A 54 1.95 -13.64 -4.92
C LEU A 54 2.12 -12.82 -6.20
N ALA A 55 3.11 -13.16 -7.03
CA ALA A 55 3.54 -12.39 -8.19
C ALA A 55 2.39 -12.00 -9.11
N ARG A 56 1.49 -12.95 -9.42
CA ARG A 56 0.33 -12.68 -10.27
C ARG A 56 -0.59 -11.61 -9.66
N HIS A 57 -0.92 -11.73 -8.39
CA HIS A 57 -1.83 -10.80 -7.70
C HIS A 57 -1.19 -9.44 -7.49
N VAL A 58 0.07 -9.40 -7.08
CA VAL A 58 0.83 -8.16 -6.88
C VAL A 58 1.02 -7.42 -8.20
N GLY A 59 1.43 -8.13 -9.27
CA GLY A 59 1.58 -7.54 -10.60
C GLY A 59 0.27 -7.00 -11.16
N GLN A 60 -0.85 -7.63 -10.85
CA GLN A 60 -2.18 -7.16 -11.24
C GLN A 60 -2.68 -5.96 -10.43
N SER A 61 -2.10 -5.68 -9.25
CA SER A 61 -2.58 -4.64 -8.33
C SER A 61 -1.95 -3.27 -8.57
N GLY A 62 -0.77 -3.21 -9.21
CA GLY A 62 -0.14 -1.95 -9.60
C GLY A 62 0.37 -1.08 -8.45
N TRP A 63 0.71 -1.66 -7.30
CA TRP A 63 1.09 -0.92 -6.08
C TRP A 63 2.29 0.02 -6.25
N ALA A 64 3.36 -0.43 -6.93
CA ALA A 64 4.53 0.42 -7.19
C ALA A 64 4.17 1.64 -8.03
N MET A 65 3.38 1.43 -9.09
CA MET A 65 2.88 2.50 -9.95
C MET A 65 1.98 3.47 -9.17
N PHE A 66 1.10 2.94 -8.32
CA PHE A 66 0.22 3.76 -7.49
C PHE A 66 1.02 4.61 -6.49
N GLY A 67 2.01 4.05 -5.81
CA GLY A 67 2.90 4.79 -4.91
C GLY A 67 3.63 5.93 -5.63
N ALA A 68 4.20 5.65 -6.81
CA ALA A 68 4.84 6.68 -7.63
C ALA A 68 3.85 7.78 -8.05
N MET A 69 2.62 7.41 -8.42
CA MET A 69 1.56 8.37 -8.76
C MET A 69 1.15 9.26 -7.60
N LEU A 70 1.04 8.71 -6.39
CA LEU A 70 0.76 9.52 -5.21
C LEU A 70 1.91 10.49 -4.93
N ALA A 71 3.16 10.04 -5.05
CA ALA A 71 4.33 10.87 -4.79
C ALA A 71 4.38 12.11 -5.71
N TYR A 72 4.42 11.92 -7.04
CA TYR A 72 4.55 13.05 -7.95
C TYR A 72 3.30 13.96 -7.93
N LYS A 73 2.10 13.41 -7.76
CA LYS A 73 0.88 14.24 -7.71
C LYS A 73 0.78 15.02 -6.42
N ALA A 74 1.17 14.42 -5.30
CA ALA A 74 1.20 15.14 -4.03
C ALA A 74 2.16 16.33 -4.11
N GLU A 75 3.35 16.11 -4.67
CA GLU A 75 4.33 17.17 -4.91
C GLU A 75 3.75 18.30 -5.77
N TRP A 76 3.12 17.99 -6.92
CA TRP A 76 2.49 18.99 -7.79
C TRP A 76 1.40 19.83 -7.11
N ASN A 77 0.77 19.28 -6.07
CA ASN A 77 -0.35 19.93 -5.37
C ASN A 77 0.04 20.47 -3.99
N GLY A 78 1.33 20.48 -3.64
CA GLY A 78 1.82 20.91 -2.33
C GLY A 78 1.29 20.06 -1.17
N LYS A 79 1.05 18.77 -1.42
CA LYS A 79 0.59 17.79 -0.43
C LYS A 79 1.74 16.88 0.00
N HIS A 80 1.50 16.07 1.03
CA HIS A 80 2.52 15.18 1.59
C HIS A 80 2.18 13.70 1.38
N VAL A 81 3.18 12.91 1.04
CA VAL A 81 3.15 11.45 1.18
C VAL A 81 4.17 11.07 2.25
N ARG A 82 3.74 10.31 3.25
CA ARG A 82 4.60 9.80 4.33
C ARG A 82 4.61 8.28 4.28
N THR A 83 5.78 7.70 4.48
CA THR A 83 5.94 6.24 4.50
C THR A 83 6.41 5.80 5.88
N ILE A 84 5.84 4.72 6.39
CA ILE A 84 6.28 4.09 7.63
C ILE A 84 7.31 2.99 7.35
N GLY A 85 8.08 2.60 8.37
CA GLY A 85 9.06 1.52 8.27
C GLY A 85 8.41 0.19 7.87
N ARG A 86 9.12 -0.58 7.04
CA ARG A 86 8.65 -1.87 6.48
C ARG A 86 8.23 -2.91 7.52
N PHE A 87 8.84 -2.89 8.69
CA PHE A 87 8.63 -3.88 9.76
C PHE A 87 7.75 -3.36 10.89
N GLU A 88 7.14 -2.20 10.71
CA GLU A 88 6.20 -1.65 11.68
C GLU A 88 4.96 -2.55 11.81
N PRO A 89 4.53 -2.90 13.03
CA PRO A 89 3.48 -3.89 13.25
C PRO A 89 2.08 -3.31 13.14
N SER A 90 1.76 -2.69 12.00
CA SER A 90 0.53 -1.92 11.80
C SER A 90 -0.74 -2.72 12.09
N SER A 91 -0.82 -3.99 11.66
CA SER A 91 -1.99 -4.85 11.85
C SER A 91 -1.97 -5.64 13.17
N ARG A 92 -0.84 -5.66 13.87
CA ARG A 92 -0.59 -6.51 15.05
C ARG A 92 -0.55 -5.75 16.37
N LEU A 93 -0.31 -4.45 16.33
CA LEU A 93 -0.19 -3.61 17.53
C LEU A 93 -1.54 -3.02 17.93
N CYS A 94 -2.09 -3.47 19.06
CA CYS A 94 -3.24 -2.85 19.68
C CYS A 94 -2.89 -1.43 20.17
N TYR A 95 -3.89 -0.55 20.27
CA TYR A 95 -3.72 0.78 20.85
C TYR A 95 -3.25 0.76 22.31
N CYS A 96 -3.53 -0.31 23.07
CA CYS A 96 -3.06 -0.47 24.45
C CYS A 96 -1.59 -0.86 24.57
N GLY A 97 -0.94 -1.27 23.45
CA GLY A 97 0.45 -1.72 23.44
C GLY A 97 0.63 -3.22 23.21
N TYR A 98 -0.42 -4.03 23.35
CA TYR A 98 -0.35 -5.47 23.07
C TYR A 98 0.05 -5.75 21.62
N TYR A 99 1.02 -6.64 21.44
CA TYR A 99 1.46 -7.13 20.13
C TYR A 99 0.91 -8.55 19.89
N ASN A 100 0.08 -8.71 18.85
CA ASN A 100 -0.42 -10.02 18.46
C ASN A 100 0.59 -10.77 17.59
N HIS A 101 1.36 -11.68 18.21
CA HIS A 101 2.31 -12.56 17.51
C HIS A 101 1.65 -13.65 16.67
N ALA A 102 0.41 -14.03 16.99
CA ALA A 102 -0.30 -15.13 16.35
C ALA A 102 -1.06 -14.72 15.09
N LEU A 103 -1.18 -13.41 14.81
CA LEU A 103 -1.96 -12.92 13.68
C LEU A 103 -1.40 -13.40 12.33
N THR A 104 -2.26 -14.04 11.55
CA THR A 104 -2.02 -14.51 10.19
C THR A 104 -2.76 -13.63 9.16
N PRO A 105 -2.35 -13.65 7.88
CA PRO A 105 -3.08 -12.93 6.82
C PRO A 105 -4.53 -13.40 6.58
N SER A 106 -4.90 -14.58 7.08
CA SER A 106 -6.25 -15.15 6.94
C SER A 106 -7.22 -14.65 8.00
N ASP A 107 -6.71 -14.13 9.12
CA ASP A 107 -7.53 -13.64 10.23
C ASP A 107 -8.24 -12.35 9.83
N ARG A 108 -9.56 -12.34 9.98
CA ARG A 108 -10.40 -11.18 9.64
C ARG A 108 -10.68 -10.29 10.83
N GLU A 109 -10.69 -10.87 12.03
CA GLU A 109 -10.95 -10.21 13.31
C GLU A 109 -10.14 -10.87 14.41
N TRP A 110 -9.76 -10.10 15.44
CA TRP A 110 -9.17 -10.64 16.67
C TRP A 110 -9.47 -9.72 17.85
N ASP A 111 -9.57 -10.29 19.05
CA ASP A 111 -9.75 -9.55 20.29
C ASP A 111 -8.42 -9.38 21.02
N CYS A 112 -8.14 -8.17 21.48
CA CYS A 112 -6.97 -7.92 22.31
C CYS A 112 -7.15 -8.56 23.69
N PRO A 113 -6.27 -9.48 24.13
CA PRO A 113 -6.40 -10.14 25.42
C PRO A 113 -6.10 -9.21 26.60
N GLU A 114 -5.42 -8.07 26.39
CA GLU A 114 -5.10 -7.11 27.45
C GLU A 114 -6.21 -6.09 27.70
N CYS A 115 -6.84 -5.57 26.65
CA CYS A 115 -7.83 -4.48 26.77
C CYS A 115 -9.23 -4.84 26.27
N GLY A 116 -9.44 -6.06 25.75
CA GLY A 116 -10.73 -6.55 25.27
C GLY A 116 -11.24 -5.90 23.98
N ARG A 117 -10.44 -5.06 23.32
CA ARG A 117 -10.86 -4.39 22.07
C ARG A 117 -10.84 -5.37 20.90
N GLN A 118 -11.93 -5.41 20.15
CA GLN A 118 -12.01 -6.12 18.88
C GLN A 118 -11.33 -5.33 17.76
N HIS A 119 -10.59 -6.03 16.90
CA HIS A 119 -9.84 -5.46 15.80
C HIS A 119 -10.14 -6.16 14.48
N VAL A 120 -10.51 -5.37 13.47
CA VAL A 120 -10.36 -5.75 12.07
C VAL A 120 -8.94 -5.36 11.63
N PRO A 121 -8.04 -6.31 11.28
CA PRO A 121 -6.62 -6.04 11.04
C PRO A 121 -6.34 -4.95 10.01
N VAL A 122 -7.11 -4.87 8.92
CA VAL A 122 -6.91 -3.84 7.88
C VAL A 122 -7.26 -2.43 8.37
N VAL A 123 -8.26 -2.31 9.24
CA VAL A 123 -8.65 -1.02 9.85
C VAL A 123 -7.63 -0.63 10.93
N LEU A 124 -7.15 -1.60 11.71
CA LEU A 124 -6.09 -1.37 12.68
C LEU A 124 -4.81 -0.92 11.97
N ALA A 125 -4.43 -1.60 10.88
CA ALA A 125 -3.28 -1.23 10.05
C ALA A 125 -3.39 0.20 9.54
N ALA A 126 -4.51 0.57 8.90
CA ALA A 126 -4.71 1.94 8.40
C ALA A 126 -4.52 3.01 9.48
N ASN A 127 -5.07 2.79 10.68
CA ASN A 127 -4.94 3.72 11.79
C ASN A 127 -3.51 3.77 12.36
N ASN A 128 -2.85 2.63 12.47
CA ASN A 128 -1.47 2.55 12.93
C ASN A 128 -0.49 3.13 11.92
N ILE A 129 -0.69 2.95 10.61
CA ILE A 129 0.10 3.59 9.56
C ILE A 129 0.06 5.11 9.72
N ARG A 130 -1.15 5.67 9.91
CA ARG A 130 -1.29 7.09 10.22
C ARG A 130 -0.54 7.46 11.49
N ARG A 131 -0.71 6.71 12.58
CA ARG A 131 -0.04 6.97 13.87
C ARG A 131 1.49 6.95 13.76
N PHE A 132 2.04 5.95 13.10
CA PHE A 132 3.48 5.74 12.96
C PHE A 132 4.11 6.78 12.05
N ALA A 133 3.42 7.21 10.99
CA ALA A 133 3.91 8.25 10.06
C ALA A 133 4.15 9.62 10.70
N TYR A 134 3.53 9.90 11.86
CA TYR A 134 3.73 11.12 12.65
C TYR A 134 4.54 10.91 13.92
N ARG A 135 4.95 9.67 14.22
CA ARG A 135 5.83 9.40 15.35
C ARG A 135 7.22 9.95 15.00
N LYS A 136 7.84 10.73 15.88
CA LYS A 136 9.26 11.08 15.73
C LYS A 136 10.07 9.78 15.76
N PRO A 137 10.94 9.50 14.78
CA PRO A 137 11.81 8.34 14.86
C PRO A 137 12.63 8.43 16.15
N ASN A 138 12.57 7.38 16.97
CA ASN A 138 13.49 7.28 18.11
C ASN A 138 14.88 7.06 17.52
N THR A 139 15.69 8.12 17.47
CA THR A 139 17.07 8.08 17.00
C THR A 139 17.83 6.98 17.71
N GLY A 140 18.09 5.90 16.98
CA GLY A 140 18.79 4.73 17.48
C GLY A 140 19.15 3.74 16.38
N ARG A 141 18.30 3.57 15.36
CA ARG A 141 18.63 2.72 14.19
C ARG A 141 17.71 2.81 12.97
N ASP A 142 16.89 3.86 12.88
CA ASP A 142 16.06 4.08 11.69
C ASP A 142 16.58 5.33 11.00
N THR A 143 17.34 5.15 9.93
CA THR A 143 17.55 6.22 8.96
C THR A 143 16.17 6.76 8.58
N PRO A 144 15.94 8.09 8.55
CA PRO A 144 14.80 8.61 7.82
C PRO A 144 14.81 7.91 6.47
N GLY A 145 13.72 7.22 6.12
CA GLY A 145 13.60 6.72 4.76
C GLY A 145 13.89 7.92 3.87
N GLU A 146 14.99 7.84 3.13
CA GLU A 146 15.33 8.86 2.14
C GLU A 146 14.05 9.15 1.36
N PRO A 147 13.78 10.43 1.01
CA PRO A 147 12.77 10.71 0.02
C PRO A 147 12.98 9.71 -1.10
N VAL A 148 11.94 8.94 -1.43
CA VAL A 148 12.07 7.95 -2.50
C VAL A 148 12.41 8.74 -3.75
N GLU A 149 13.68 8.81 -4.10
CA GLU A 149 14.10 9.22 -5.43
C GLU A 149 13.58 8.11 -6.35
N VAL A 150 12.40 8.35 -6.89
CA VAL A 150 11.84 7.52 -7.95
C VAL A 150 12.62 7.89 -9.21
N SER A 151 13.78 7.25 -9.39
CA SER A 151 14.56 7.36 -10.60
C SER A 151 13.69 6.96 -11.81
N ALA A 152 13.68 7.85 -12.82
CA ALA A 152 12.89 7.80 -14.04
C ALA A 152 12.95 6.46 -14.81
#